data_AF-A0A954B4Z4-F1
#
_entry.id   AF-A0A954B4Z4-F1
#
_cell.length_a   1.000
_cell.length_b   1.000
_cell.length_c   1.000
_cell.angle_alpha   90.00
_cell.angle_beta   90.00
_cell.angle_gamma   90.00
#
_symmetry.space_group_name_H-M   'P 1'
#
loop_
_entity.id
_entity.type
_entity.pdbx_description
1 polymer ?
#
loop_
_entity_poly.entity_id
_entity_poly.type
_entity_poly.pdbx_seq_one_letter_code
_entity_poly.pdbx_strand_id
1 'polypeptide(L)'
;MVALVTTHPSEAVRRSVTAVTDPRTYVFPDPDVERVLDITMALASELAVTRERLDTLEQLLQEKGLVTQSEIEAYRPDQAVAQSRLAEHQDMITRILRILHEDIELMKAAENKAGNQ
;
A
#
# COMPACT_ATOMS: atom_id res chain seq x y z
N MET A 1 29.86 -36.85 12.46
CA MET A 1 28.67 -36.18 13.01
C MET A 1 28.57 -34.82 12.33
N VAL A 2 27.83 -34.72 11.23
CA VAL A 2 27.69 -33.49 10.43
C VAL A 2 26.48 -32.76 10.98
N ALA A 3 26.69 -31.58 11.56
CA ALA A 3 25.61 -30.73 12.05
C ALA A 3 24.85 -30.17 10.83
N LEU A 4 23.62 -30.65 10.63
CA LEU A 4 22.67 -30.02 9.71
C LEU A 4 22.32 -28.65 10.29
N VAL A 5 22.93 -27.59 9.78
CA VAL A 5 22.48 -26.21 10.03
C VAL A 5 21.17 -26.06 9.27
N THR A 6 20.06 -26.16 9.98
CA THR A 6 18.73 -25.82 9.48
C THR A 6 18.69 -24.31 9.22
N THR A 7 19.00 -23.89 7.99
CA THR A 7 18.77 -22.51 7.58
C THR A 7 17.27 -22.30 7.47
N HIS A 8 16.72 -21.51 8.39
CA HIS A 8 15.32 -21.11 8.32
C HIS A 8 15.11 -20.18 7.12
N PRO A 9 13.98 -20.31 6.39
CA PRO A 9 13.70 -19.51 5.20
C PRO A 9 13.69 -17.99 5.46
N SER A 10 13.61 -17.55 6.72
CA SER A 10 13.66 -16.14 7.14
C SER A 10 15.03 -15.47 6.98
N GLU A 11 16.14 -16.23 6.97
CA GLU A 11 17.49 -15.66 6.81
C GLU A 11 17.80 -15.35 5.34
N ALA A 12 17.31 -16.18 4.41
CA ALA A 12 17.47 -15.99 2.96
C ALA A 12 16.71 -14.74 2.47
N VAL A 13 15.51 -14.49 3.02
CA VAL A 13 14.72 -13.28 2.74
C VAL A 13 15.41 -12.03 3.30
N ARG A 14 16.03 -12.11 4.49
CA ARG A 14 16.79 -10.99 5.07
C ARG A 14 18.05 -10.65 4.26
N ARG A 15 18.75 -11.65 3.72
CA ARG A 15 19.93 -11.44 2.86
C ARG A 15 19.60 -10.88 1.48
N SER A 16 18.44 -11.20 0.94
CA SER A 16 18.02 -10.66 -0.37
C SER A 16 17.61 -9.18 -0.29
N VAL A 17 17.16 -8.70 0.86
CA VAL A 17 16.89 -7.27 1.10
C VAL A 17 18.18 -6.44 1.24
N THR A 18 19.27 -7.02 1.76
CA THR A 18 20.54 -6.31 1.99
C THR A 18 21.53 -6.36 0.82
N ALA A 19 21.26 -7.15 -0.23
CA ALA A 19 22.18 -7.37 -1.35
C ALA A 19 21.88 -6.53 -2.60
N VAL A 20 21.03 -5.50 -2.52
CA VAL A 20 20.83 -4.57 -3.64
C VAL A 20 21.95 -3.52 -3.60
N THR A 21 23.06 -3.82 -4.27
CA THR A 21 24.20 -2.92 -4.48
C THR A 21 24.12 -2.26 -5.85
N ASP A 22 22.93 -1.77 -6.22
CA ASP A 22 22.78 -0.85 -7.36
C ASP A 22 22.33 0.49 -6.77
N PRO A 23 23.12 1.58 -6.87
CA PRO A 23 22.61 2.89 -6.55
C PRO A 23 21.43 3.14 -7.49
N ARG A 24 20.19 3.08 -6.97
CA ARG A 24 18.95 3.29 -7.73
C ARG A 24 19.19 4.38 -8.77
N THR A 25 19.29 3.98 -10.03
CA THR A 25 19.51 4.93 -11.12
C THR A 25 18.18 5.58 -11.40
N TYR A 26 18.09 6.85 -11.04
CA TYR A 26 16.90 7.64 -11.28
C TYR A 26 16.83 8.00 -12.77
N VAL A 27 15.70 7.70 -13.41
CA VAL A 27 15.37 8.13 -14.78
C VAL A 27 15.01 9.61 -14.81
N PHE A 28 14.41 10.15 -13.76
CA PHE A 28 14.01 11.55 -13.69
C PHE A 28 15.09 12.45 -13.07
N PRO A 29 15.19 13.73 -13.47
CA PRO A 29 16.13 14.68 -12.88
C PRO A 29 15.88 14.94 -11.39
N ASP A 30 14.62 14.86 -10.97
CA ASP A 30 14.20 15.01 -9.58
C ASP A 30 13.88 13.63 -8.97
N PRO A 31 14.70 13.15 -8.02
CA PRO A 31 14.48 11.88 -7.34
C PRO A 31 13.14 11.79 -6.62
N ASP A 32 12.52 12.91 -6.22
CA ASP A 32 11.22 12.91 -5.55
C ASP A 32 10.07 12.62 -6.51
N VAL A 33 10.17 13.08 -7.77
CA VAL A 33 9.21 12.78 -8.83
C VAL A 33 9.21 11.28 -9.14
N GLU A 34 10.38 10.67 -9.21
CA GLU A 34 10.51 9.23 -9.45
C GLU A 34 9.99 8.39 -8.30
N ARG A 35 10.24 8.80 -7.04
CA ARG A 35 9.68 8.14 -5.86
C ARG A 35 8.16 8.16 -5.87
N VAL A 36 7.55 9.30 -6.20
CA VAL A 36 6.08 9.40 -6.29
C VAL A 36 5.55 8.50 -7.41
N LEU A 37 6.23 8.45 -8.56
CA LEU A 37 5.86 7.56 -9.65
C LEU A 37 5.95 6.09 -9.24
N ASP A 38 7.04 5.67 -8.61
CA ASP A 38 7.25 4.30 -8.14
C ASP A 38 6.16 3.88 -7.14
N ILE A 39 5.85 4.75 -6.17
CA ILE A 39 4.76 4.53 -5.20
C ILE A 39 3.43 4.40 -5.94
N THR A 40 3.16 5.28 -6.91
CA THR A 40 1.91 5.27 -7.68
C THR A 40 1.77 3.99 -8.50
N MET A 41 2.84 3.53 -9.14
CA MET A 41 2.83 2.31 -9.95
C MET A 41 2.67 1.06 -9.08
N ALA A 42 3.30 1.02 -7.90
CA ALA A 42 3.10 -0.06 -6.93
C ALA A 42 1.64 -0.11 -6.46
N LEU A 43 1.06 1.04 -6.07
CA LEU A 43 -0.35 1.13 -5.68
C LEU A 43 -1.30 0.75 -6.81
N ALA A 44 -1.03 1.18 -8.04
CA ALA A 44 -1.84 0.83 -9.21
C ALA A 44 -1.82 -0.68 -9.48
N SER A 45 -0.67 -1.32 -9.31
CA SER A 45 -0.52 -2.77 -9.47
C SER A 45 -1.32 -3.54 -8.42
N GLU A 46 -1.21 -3.15 -7.14
CA GLU A 46 -2.01 -3.75 -6.05
C GLU A 46 -3.52 -3.52 -6.25
N LEU A 47 -3.93 -2.34 -6.76
CA LEU A 47 -5.32 -2.04 -7.09
C LEU A 47 -5.84 -2.93 -8.23
N ALA A 48 -5.02 -3.17 -9.26
CA ALA A 48 -5.38 -4.06 -10.37
C ALA A 48 -5.61 -5.49 -9.87
N VAL A 49 -4.68 -6.04 -9.10
CA VAL A 49 -4.82 -7.38 -8.49
C VAL A 49 -6.04 -7.46 -7.58
N THR A 50 -6.31 -6.41 -6.80
CA THR A 50 -7.50 -6.36 -5.94
C THR A 50 -8.79 -6.39 -6.77
N ARG A 51 -8.86 -5.65 -7.88
CA ARG A 51 -10.03 -5.65 -8.77
C ARG A 51 -10.24 -7.00 -9.44
N GLU A 52 -9.17 -7.65 -9.92
CA GLU A 52 -9.24 -9.00 -10.49
C GLU A 52 -9.75 -10.04 -9.46
N ARG A 53 -9.31 -9.91 -8.21
CA ARG A 53 -9.81 -10.77 -7.12
C ARG A 53 -11.27 -10.52 -6.80
N LEU A 54 -11.73 -9.27 -6.81
CA LEU A 54 -13.15 -8.94 -6.63
C LEU A 54 -14.00 -9.51 -7.75
N ASP A 55 -13.59 -9.34 -9.01
CA ASP A 55 -14.25 -9.92 -10.18
C ASP A 55 -14.36 -11.46 -10.08
N THR A 56 -13.26 -12.12 -9.67
CA THR A 56 -13.26 -13.56 -9.41
C THR A 56 -14.27 -13.96 -8.32
N LEU A 57 -14.38 -13.16 -7.24
CA LEU A 57 -15.35 -13.42 -6.18
C LEU A 57 -16.79 -13.24 -6.67
N GLU A 58 -17.08 -12.19 -7.45
CA GLU A 58 -18.39 -11.95 -8.04
C GLU A 58 -18.80 -13.10 -8.96
N GLN A 59 -17.90 -13.53 -9.85
CA GLN A 59 -18.13 -14.66 -10.75
C GLN A 59 -18.40 -15.97 -9.98
N LEU A 60 -17.61 -16.27 -8.94
CA LEU A 60 -17.81 -17.47 -8.12
C LEU A 60 -19.12 -17.44 -7.33
N LEU A 61 -19.55 -16.27 -6.85
CA LEU A 61 -20.83 -16.11 -6.15
C LEU A 61 -22.02 -16.28 -7.11
N GLN A 62 -21.90 -15.75 -8.33
CA GLN A 62 -22.88 -15.92 -9.40
C GLN A 62 -23.00 -17.39 -9.83
N GLU A 63 -21.88 -18.08 -10.06
CA GLU A 63 -21.85 -19.50 -10.43
C GLU A 63 -22.50 -20.40 -9.36
N LYS A 64 -22.35 -20.03 -8.08
CA LYS A 64 -23.00 -20.71 -6.96
C LYS A 64 -24.47 -20.30 -6.77
N GLY A 65 -24.98 -19.32 -7.53
CA GLY A 65 -26.34 -18.80 -7.41
C GLY A 65 -26.61 -18.08 -6.08
N LEU A 66 -25.59 -17.54 -5.43
CA LEU A 66 -25.70 -16.90 -4.12
C LEU A 66 -26.02 -15.41 -4.21
N VAL A 67 -25.42 -14.74 -5.19
CA VAL A 67 -25.56 -13.30 -5.42
C VAL A 67 -25.53 -13.07 -6.92
N THR A 68 -26.43 -12.25 -7.42
CA THR A 68 -26.46 -11.81 -8.80
C THR A 68 -25.74 -10.50 -9.01
N GLN A 69 -25.18 -10.28 -10.21
CA GLN A 69 -24.56 -8.99 -10.54
C GLN A 69 -25.52 -7.80 -10.35
N SER A 70 -26.81 -7.97 -10.66
CA SER A 70 -27.83 -6.94 -10.44
C SER A 70 -28.08 -6.65 -8.96
N GLU A 71 -28.01 -7.66 -8.07
CA GLU A 71 -28.09 -7.45 -6.62
C GLU A 71 -26.91 -6.64 -6.09
N ILE A 72 -25.70 -6.86 -6.62
CA ILE A 72 -24.50 -6.08 -6.27
C ILE A 72 -24.65 -4.62 -6.72
N GLU A 73 -25.09 -4.37 -7.95
CA GLU A 73 -25.29 -3.02 -8.49
C GLU A 73 -26.43 -2.27 -7.78
N ALA A 74 -27.49 -2.98 -7.41
CA ALA A 74 -28.62 -2.43 -6.68
C ALA A 74 -28.34 -2.25 -5.18
N TYR A 75 -27.28 -2.87 -4.65
CA TYR A 75 -26.96 -2.80 -3.23
C TYR A 75 -26.79 -1.36 -2.77
N ARG A 76 -27.49 -1.00 -1.70
CA ARG A 76 -27.34 0.27 -1.01
C ARG A 76 -26.96 -0.05 0.43
N PRO A 77 -25.73 0.31 0.88
CA PRO A 77 -25.35 0.10 2.25
C PRO A 77 -26.28 0.91 3.15
N ASP A 78 -26.65 0.33 4.29
CA ASP A 78 -27.32 1.10 5.34
C ASP A 78 -26.35 2.12 5.97
N GLN A 79 -26.89 2.94 6.87
CA GLN A 79 -26.11 4.00 7.52
C GLN A 79 -24.94 3.44 8.33
N ALA A 80 -25.10 2.28 8.98
CA ALA A 80 -24.06 1.68 9.80
C ALA A 80 -22.89 1.17 8.93
N VAL A 81 -23.19 0.48 7.84
CA VAL A 81 -22.20 0.00 6.87
C VAL A 81 -21.48 1.16 6.22
N ALA A 82 -22.21 2.22 5.83
CA ALA A 82 -21.61 3.42 5.24
C ALA A 82 -20.64 4.13 6.22
N GLN A 83 -21.01 4.22 7.50
CA GLN A 83 -20.14 4.79 8.54
C GLN A 83 -18.89 3.94 8.79
N SER A 84 -19.02 2.62 8.85
CA SER A 84 -17.86 1.71 9.00
C SER A 84 -16.87 1.91 7.85
N ARG A 85 -17.37 1.93 6.61
CA ARG A 85 -16.54 2.15 5.42
C ARG A 85 -15.86 3.52 5.44
N LEU A 86 -16.56 4.56 5.90
CA LEU A 86 -15.98 5.90 6.01
C LEU A 86 -14.84 5.93 7.04
N ALA A 87 -15.02 5.29 8.20
CA ALA A 87 -13.98 5.19 9.22
C ALA A 87 -12.75 4.43 8.70
N GLU A 88 -12.96 3.26 8.08
CA GLU A 88 -11.89 2.48 7.46
C GLU A 88 -11.14 3.26 6.36
N HIS A 89 -11.88 4.05 5.58
CA HIS A 89 -11.32 4.89 4.52
C HIS A 89 -10.47 6.05 5.10
N GLN A 90 -10.93 6.70 6.17
CA GLN A 90 -10.17 7.74 6.87
C GLN A 90 -8.87 7.17 7.48
N ASP A 91 -8.95 5.99 8.07
CA ASP A 91 -7.80 5.28 8.61
C ASP A 91 -6.78 4.92 7.52
N MET A 92 -7.26 4.46 6.36
CA MET A 92 -6.42 4.17 5.21
C MET A 92 -5.70 5.43 4.70
N ILE A 93 -6.42 6.53 4.51
CA ILE A 93 -5.85 7.82 4.09
C ILE A 93 -4.80 8.28 5.10
N THR A 94 -5.10 8.20 6.39
CA THR A 94 -4.18 8.60 7.46
C THR A 94 -2.88 7.78 7.41
N ARG A 95 -2.96 6.47 7.17
CA ARG A 95 -1.78 5.61 7.02
C ARG A 95 -0.94 5.96 5.79
N ILE A 96 -1.57 6.25 4.67
CA ILE A 96 -0.89 6.63 3.41
C ILE A 96 -0.20 7.99 3.56
N LEU A 97 -0.91 8.98 4.11
CA LEU A 97 -0.43 10.36 4.23
C LEU A 97 0.49 10.60 5.44
N ARG A 98 0.77 9.59 6.27
CA ARG A 98 1.63 9.74 7.44
C ARG A 98 3.03 10.26 7.08
N ILE A 99 3.59 9.80 5.96
CA ILE A 99 4.92 10.22 5.49
C ILE A 99 4.95 11.73 5.23
N LEU A 100 3.92 12.27 4.58
CA LEU A 100 3.83 13.72 4.30
C LEU A 100 3.65 14.55 5.57
N HIS A 101 2.93 14.05 6.58
CA HIS A 101 2.81 14.74 7.87
C HIS A 101 4.15 14.80 8.60
N GLU A 102 4.92 13.71 8.59
CA GLU A 102 6.26 13.66 9.19
C GLU A 102 7.20 14.66 8.49
N ASP A 103 7.17 14.72 7.16
CA ASP A 103 7.98 15.67 6.37
C ASP A 103 7.62 17.13 6.67
N ILE A 104 6.33 17.47 6.72
CA ILE A 104 5.86 18.84 7.07
C ILE A 104 6.33 19.26 8.47
N GLU A 105 6.25 18.37 9.45
CA GLU A 105 6.67 18.68 10.82
C GLU A 105 8.20 18.85 10.92
N LEU A 106 8.98 18.07 10.17
CA LEU A 106 10.42 18.24 10.09
C LEU A 106 10.81 19.57 9.42
N MET A 107 10.11 19.98 8.36
CA MET A 107 10.33 21.27 7.71
C MET A 107 10.04 22.44 8.65
N LYS A 108 8.89 22.42 9.35
CA LYS A 108 8.55 23.44 10.36
C LYS A 108 9.58 23.50 11.50
N ALA A 109 10.08 22.36 11.95
CA ALA A 109 11.10 22.30 12.99
C ALA A 109 12.45 22.88 12.53
N ALA A 110 12.80 22.70 11.24
CA ALA A 110 13.98 23.30 10.65
C ALA A 110 13.85 24.84 10.53
N GLU A 111 12.69 25.33 10.09
CA GLU A 111 12.39 26.77 10.01
C GLU A 111 12.44 27.46 11.38
N ASN A 112 11.84 26.85 12.41
CA ASN A 112 11.86 27.38 13.78
C ASN A 112 13.29 27.45 14.36
N LYS A 113 14.18 26.53 13.99
CA LYS A 113 15.59 26.58 14.40
C LYS A 113 16.40 27.64 13.66
N ALA A 114 16.03 27.95 12.42
CA ALA A 114 16.69 28.96 11.59
C ALA A 114 16.28 30.39 11.98
N GLY A 115 15.05 30.60 12.46
CA GLY A 115 14.57 31.92 12.92
C GLY A 115 14.97 32.31 14.34
N ASN A 116 15.60 31.41 15.11
CA ASN A 116 15.99 31.63 16.51
C ASN A 116 17.53 31.70 16.68
N GLN A 117 18.26 31.92 15.58
CA GLN A 117 19.70 32.24 15.49
C GLN A 117 19.85 33.62 14.84
#